data_AF-A0A345QYS7-F1
#
_entry.id   AF-A0A345QYS7-F1
#
_cell.length_a   1.000
_cell.length_b   1.000
_cell.length_c   1.000
_cell.angle_alpha   90.00
_cell.angle_beta   90.00
_cell.angle_gamma   90.00
#
_symmetry.space_group_name_H-M   'P 1'
#
loop_
_entity.id
_entity.type
_entity.pdbx_description
1 polymer ?
#
loop_
_entity_poly.entity_id
_entity_poly.type
_entity_poly.pdbx_seq_one_letter_code
_entity_poly.pdbx_strand_id
1 'polypeptide(L)' 'MGNRIVGSLIGGAIGFLLGAGTGIVGGAFGAIAGVAVFTVIGAGWGWSAGPDLAQFVRRWRRK' A
#
# COMPACT_ATOMS: atom_id res chain seq x y z
N MET A 1 -6.09 -11.33 -11.79
CA MET A 1 -4.98 -10.36 -11.78
C MET A 1 -5.40 -8.94 -11.40
N GLY A 2 -6.40 -8.31 -12.05
CA GLY A 2 -6.74 -6.88 -11.84
C GLY A 2 -6.89 -6.43 -10.38
N ASN A 3 -7.62 -7.17 -9.55
CA ASN A 3 -7.80 -6.80 -8.14
C ASN A 3 -6.50 -6.82 -7.32
N ARG A 4 -5.53 -7.66 -7.69
CA ARG A 4 -4.22 -7.72 -7.03
C ARG A 4 -3.37 -6.50 -7.41
N ILE A 5 -3.44 -6.07 -8.68
CA ILE A 5 -2.75 -4.87 -9.16
C ILE A 5 -3.32 -3.63 -8.45
N VAL A 6 -4.65 -3.51 -8.38
CA VAL A 6 -5.31 -2.40 -7.68
C VAL A 6 -4.98 -2.43 -6.18
N GLY A 7 -5.03 -3.60 -5.54
CA GLY A 7 -4.63 -3.74 -4.15
C GLY A 7 -3.18 -3.34 -3.92
N SER A 8 -2.26 -3.79 -4.78
CA SER A 8 -0.83 -3.43 -4.72
C SER A 8 -0.58 -1.95 -4.94
N LEU A 9 -1.31 -1.29 -5.84
CA LEU A 9 -1.19 0.15 -6.05
C LEU A 9 -1.66 0.94 -4.83
N ILE A 10 -2.81 0.57 -4.25
CA ILE A 10 -3.35 1.21 -3.05
C ILE A 10 -2.41 0.99 -1.87
N GLY A 11 -1.98 -0.25 -1.64
CA GLY A 11 -1.06 -0.58 -0.57
C GLY A 11 0.29 0.13 -0.73
N GLY A 12 0.83 0.17 -1.95
CA GLY A 12 2.06 0.89 -2.26
C GLY A 12 1.94 2.40 -2.04
N ALA A 13 0.81 3.01 -2.40
CA ALA A 13 0.54 4.43 -2.17
C ALA A 13 0.44 4.75 -0.67
N ILE A 14 -0.22 3.91 0.12
CA ILE A 14 -0.26 4.05 1.59
C ILE A 14 1.16 3.93 2.16
N GLY A 15 1.92 2.93 1.71
CA GLY A 15 3.32 2.74 2.09
C GLY A 15 4.19 3.95 1.76
N PHE A 16 4.01 4.54 0.57
CA PHE A 16 4.72 5.74 0.16
C PHE A 16 4.45 6.92 1.09
N LEU A 17 3.17 7.16 1.42
CA LEU A 17 2.78 8.26 2.31
C LEU A 17 3.36 8.10 3.72
N LEU A 18 3.32 6.89 4.27
CA LEU A 18 3.91 6.58 5.57
C LEU A 18 5.43 6.72 5.55
N GLY A 19 6.07 6.21 4.48
CA GLY A 19 7.50 6.30 4.27
C GLY A 19 7.98 7.75 4.11
N ALA A 20 7.22 8.59 3.40
CA ALA A 20 7.55 10.02 3.27
C ALA A 20 7.55 10.74 4.62
N GLY A 21 6.67 10.33 5.54
CA GLY A 21 6.63 10.85 6.91
C GLY A 21 7.90 10.59 7.72
N THR A 22 8.66 9.54 7.40
CA THR A 22 9.95 9.26 8.07
C THR A 22 11.00 10.34 7.80
N GLY A 23 10.82 11.12 6.73
CA GLY A 23 11.66 12.28 6.41
C GLY A 23 11.60 13.39 7.45
N ILE A 24 10.52 13.46 8.23
CA ILE A 24 10.36 14.43 9.31
C ILE A 24 11.38 14.16 10.43
N VAL A 25 11.68 12.88 10.68
CA VAL A 25 12.56 12.45 11.79
C VAL A 25 14.00 12.23 11.31
N GLY A 26 14.17 11.61 10.15
CA GLY A 26 15.49 11.21 9.63
C GLY A 26 16.04 12.08 8.50
N GLY A 27 15.40 13.21 8.18
CA GLY A 27 15.77 14.04 7.04
C GLY A 27 15.64 13.32 5.70
N ALA A 28 16.33 13.78 4.66
CA ALA A 28 16.20 13.24 3.30
C ALA A 28 16.55 11.74 3.20
N PHE A 29 17.57 11.29 3.93
CA PHE A 29 17.96 9.87 3.94
C PHE A 29 16.92 8.99 4.63
N GLY A 30 16.34 9.48 5.74
CA GLY A 30 15.20 8.83 6.38
C GLY A 30 14.02 8.69 5.42
N ALA A 31 13.66 9.79 4.74
CA ALA A 31 12.57 9.82 3.78
C ALA A 31 12.74 8.78 2.66
N ILE A 32 13.92 8.72 2.04
CA ILE A 32 14.19 7.81 0.90
C ILE A 32 14.11 6.35 1.37
N ALA A 33 14.75 6.02 2.49
CA ALA A 33 14.74 4.68 3.04
C ALA A 33 13.33 4.26 3.48
N GLY A 34 12.61 5.16 4.17
CA GLY A 34 11.25 4.93 4.60
C GLY A 34 10.30 4.73 3.42
N VAL A 35 10.32 5.62 2.43
CA VAL A 35 9.52 5.46 1.20
C VAL A 35 9.80 4.11 0.55
N ALA A 36 11.06 3.74 0.33
CA ALA A 36 11.40 2.48 -0.32
C ALA A 36 10.84 1.26 0.45
N VAL A 37 11.09 1.20 1.77
CA VAL A 37 10.69 0.07 2.60
C VAL A 37 9.17 -0.01 2.72
N PHE A 38 8.51 1.09 3.09
CA PHE A 38 7.07 1.09 3.32
C PHE A 38 6.29 0.90 2.02
N THR A 39 6.74 1.46 0.88
CA THR A 39 6.09 1.21 -0.41
C THR A 39 6.19 -0.25 -0.84
N VAL A 40 7.33 -0.91 -0.66
CA VAL A 40 7.48 -2.35 -1.00
C VAL A 40 6.60 -3.22 -0.12
N ILE A 41 6.60 -2.98 1.20
CA ILE A 41 5.74 -3.71 2.14
C ILE A 41 4.27 -3.48 1.80
N GLY A 42 3.88 -2.22 1.61
CA GLY A 42 2.53 -1.83 1.26
C GLY A 42 2.07 -2.48 -0.05
N ALA A 43 2.91 -2.48 -1.09
CA ALA A 43 2.61 -3.12 -2.35
C ALA A 43 2.45 -4.64 -2.22
N GLY A 44 3.35 -5.31 -1.49
CA GLY A 44 3.27 -6.75 -1.24
C GLY A 44 2.03 -7.16 -0.43
N TRP A 45 1.70 -6.36 0.59
CA TRP A 45 0.50 -6.56 1.39
C TRP A 45 -0.76 -6.33 0.55
N GLY A 46 -0.80 -5.23 -0.21
CA GLY A 46 -1.90 -4.91 -1.11
C GLY A 46 -2.11 -5.93 -2.23
N TRP A 47 -1.04 -6.52 -2.75
CA TRP A 47 -1.11 -7.62 -3.71
C TRP A 47 -1.79 -8.86 -3.12
N SER A 48 -1.47 -9.16 -1.86
CA SER A 48 -2.02 -10.31 -1.13
C SER A 48 -3.48 -10.07 -0.73
N ALA A 49 -3.81 -8.87 -0.23
CA ALA A 49 -5.14 -8.51 0.25
C ALA A 49 -6.12 -8.09 -0.86
N GLY A 50 -5.65 -7.75 -2.06
CA GLY A 50 -6.47 -7.27 -3.18
C GLY A 50 -7.66 -8.16 -3.57
N PRO A 51 -7.53 -9.50 -3.67
CA PRO A 51 -8.65 -10.39 -3.95
C PRO A 51 -9.71 -10.35 -2.85
N ASP A 52 -9.29 -10.37 -1.58
CA ASP A 52 -10.17 -10.40 -0.41
C ASP A 52 -10.94 -9.09 -0.27
N LEU A 53 -10.26 -7.96 -0.46
CA LEU A 53 -10.88 -6.63 -0.45
C LEU A 53 -11.95 -6.51 -1.54
N ALA A 54 -11.66 -7.03 -2.74
CA ALA A 54 -12.61 -6.98 -3.84
C ALA A 54 -13.80 -7.92 -3.63
N GLN A 55 -13.61 -9.07 -3.00
CA GLN A 55 -14.72 -9.94 -2.58
C GLN A 55 -15.58 -9.26 -1.52
N PHE A 56 -14.96 -8.60 -0.54
CA PHE A 56 -15.66 -7.83 0.48
C PHE A 56 -16.51 -6.72 -0.13
N VAL A 57 -15.94 -5.89 -1.02
CA VAL A 57 -16.67 -4.82 -1.71
C VAL A 57 -17.82 -5.36 -2.57
N ARG A 58 -17.62 -6.47 -3.29
CA ARG A 58 -18.70 -7.12 -4.06
C ARG A 58 -19.82 -7.63 -3.18
N ARG A 59 -19.50 -8.18 -2.00
CA ARG A 59 -20.48 -8.65 -1.03
C ARG A 59 -21.26 -7.49 -0.43
N TRP A 60 -20.59 -6.37 -0.18
CA TRP A 60 -21.20 -5.15 0.34
C TRP A 60 -22.15 -4.52 -0.69
N ARG A 61 -21.76 -4.48 -1.96
CA ARG A 61 -22.59 -3.93 -3.06
C ARG A 61 -23.81 -4.79 -3.43
N ARG A 62 -23.84 -6.05 -3.00
CA ARG A 62 -24.98 -6.96 -3.23
C ARG A 62 -26.02 -6.93 -2.11
N LYS A 63 -25.74 -6.24 -1.00
CA LYS A 63 -26.74 -5.85 -0.01
C LYS A 63 -27.32 -4.50 -0.39
#